data_AF-A0A7D9ELB2-F1
#
_entry.id   AF-A0A7D9ELB2-F1
#
_cell.length_a   1.000
_cell.length_b   1.000
_cell.length_c   1.000
_cell.angle_alpha   90.00
_cell.angle_beta   90.00
_cell.angle_gamma   90.00
#
_symmetry.space_group_name_H-M   'P 1'
#
loop_
_entity.id
_entity.type
_entity.pdbx_description
1 polymer ?
#
loop_
_entity_poly.entity_id
_entity_poly.type
_entity_poly.pdbx_seq_one_letter_code
_entity_poly.pdbx_strand_id
1 'polypeptide(L)'
;MHLLGVKTMVVTNAAGGINPTFNVGDVMIIKDHINFVALAGQNPLRGPNDKRFGDRFPAMNSSYSKELCELAKKTGQELNFASFLREGVYACVGGPSYETTAELNYLHKVGADAVGMSTAHEVIVATHCGMQNLGISLITNPAELSYDVQNDISHAEVLEVGKKRSKDVEKLVKCIVQKLN
;
A
#
# COMPACT_ATOMS: atom_id res chain seq x y z
N MET A 1 -2.91 6.01 -18.21
CA MET A 1 -3.59 6.96 -17.31
C MET A 1 -3.05 8.38 -17.47
N HIS A 2 -1.76 8.63 -17.25
CA HIS A 2 -1.15 9.97 -17.43
C HIS A 2 -1.48 10.61 -18.79
N LEU A 3 -1.29 9.88 -19.91
CA LEU A 3 -1.60 10.40 -21.26
C LEU A 3 -3.08 10.71 -21.50
N LEU A 4 -3.99 10.18 -20.66
CA LEU A 4 -5.42 10.51 -20.68
C LEU A 4 -5.74 11.74 -19.82
N GLY A 5 -4.74 12.39 -19.22
CA GLY A 5 -4.89 13.59 -18.40
C GLY A 5 -5.11 13.34 -16.91
N VAL A 6 -5.12 12.07 -16.45
CA VAL A 6 -5.29 11.74 -15.02
C VAL A 6 -4.16 12.34 -14.18
N LYS A 7 -4.51 13.05 -13.10
CA LYS A 7 -3.56 13.73 -12.20
C LYS A 7 -3.34 13.00 -10.88
N THR A 8 -4.33 12.22 -10.44
CA THR A 8 -4.31 11.52 -9.17
C THR A 8 -4.48 10.03 -9.40
N MET A 9 -3.60 9.21 -8.81
CA MET A 9 -3.71 7.77 -8.79
C MET A 9 -4.09 7.29 -7.38
N VAL A 10 -5.18 6.55 -7.27
CA VAL A 10 -5.54 5.83 -6.05
C VAL A 10 -5.23 4.36 -6.29
N VAL A 11 -4.38 3.78 -5.46
CA VAL A 11 -4.00 2.36 -5.51
C VAL A 11 -4.48 1.63 -4.27
N THR A 12 -5.10 0.48 -4.48
CA THR A 12 -5.58 -0.39 -3.41
C THR A 12 -4.92 -1.77 -3.50
N ASN A 13 -4.62 -2.38 -2.36
CA ASN A 13 -4.11 -3.75 -2.30
C ASN A 13 -4.59 -4.48 -1.05
N ALA A 14 -4.44 -5.81 -1.06
CA ALA A 14 -4.43 -6.62 0.15
C ALA A 14 -2.99 -6.71 0.68
N ALA A 15 -2.84 -6.73 2.01
CA ALA A 15 -1.54 -6.81 2.66
C ALA A 15 -1.58 -7.64 3.95
N GLY A 16 -0.47 -8.28 4.27
CA GLY A 16 -0.22 -8.86 5.59
C GLY A 16 0.13 -7.75 6.59
N GLY A 17 -0.52 -7.74 7.76
CA GLY A 17 -0.28 -6.76 8.82
C GLY A 17 0.92 -7.12 9.66
N ILE A 18 2.04 -6.42 9.47
CA ILE A 18 3.28 -6.63 10.23
C ILE A 18 3.23 -5.93 11.58
N ASN A 19 2.62 -4.74 11.62
CA ASN A 19 2.45 -4.01 12.86
C ASN A 19 1.51 -4.78 13.80
N PRO A 20 1.97 -5.21 15.01
CA PRO A 20 1.15 -6.01 15.92
C PRO A 20 -0.12 -5.31 16.43
N THR A 21 -0.22 -3.99 16.23
CA THR A 21 -1.42 -3.21 16.60
C THR A 21 -2.51 -3.25 15.52
N PHE A 22 -2.18 -3.77 14.33
CA PHE A 22 -3.13 -3.89 13.23
C PHE A 22 -3.90 -5.19 13.32
N ASN A 23 -5.16 -5.12 12.90
CA ASN A 23 -6.08 -6.25 12.91
C ASN A 23 -6.53 -6.58 11.50
N VAL A 24 -6.92 -7.84 11.30
CA VAL A 24 -7.59 -8.26 10.07
C VAL A 24 -8.83 -7.40 9.83
N GLY A 25 -8.91 -6.81 8.64
CA GLY A 25 -9.95 -5.88 8.23
C GLY A 25 -9.65 -4.41 8.52
N ASP A 26 -8.51 -4.08 9.14
CA ASP A 26 -8.03 -2.70 9.21
C ASP A 26 -7.71 -2.17 7.81
N VAL A 27 -7.93 -0.87 7.61
CA VAL A 27 -7.62 -0.15 6.38
C VAL A 27 -6.44 0.77 6.65
N MET A 28 -5.30 0.49 6.06
CA MET A 28 -4.08 1.29 6.23
C MET A 28 -3.89 2.25 5.07
N ILE A 29 -3.78 3.55 5.37
CA ILE A 29 -3.27 4.55 4.45
C ILE A 29 -1.74 4.38 4.36
N ILE A 30 -1.23 4.19 3.14
CA ILE A 30 0.21 4.05 2.90
C ILE A 30 0.85 5.44 2.93
N LYS A 31 1.67 5.72 3.95
CA LYS A 31 2.43 6.99 4.04
C LYS A 31 3.79 6.92 3.35
N ASP A 32 4.35 5.71 3.24
CA ASP A 32 5.65 5.47 2.61
C ASP A 32 5.76 3.98 2.21
N HIS A 33 6.80 3.63 1.45
CA HIS A 33 7.10 2.23 1.13
C HIS A 33 8.58 1.87 1.21
N ILE A 34 8.84 0.59 1.45
CA ILE A 34 10.15 -0.05 1.25
C ILE A 34 10.01 -1.02 0.08
N ASN A 35 10.68 -0.74 -1.05
CA ASN A 35 10.57 -1.57 -2.24
C ASN A 35 11.80 -2.47 -2.42
N PHE A 36 11.77 -3.68 -1.85
CA PHE A 36 12.89 -4.63 -1.91
C PHE A 36 13.19 -5.09 -3.33
N VAL A 37 12.17 -5.22 -4.16
CA VAL A 37 12.31 -5.60 -5.58
C VAL A 37 13.09 -4.53 -6.34
N ALA A 38 12.78 -3.25 -6.11
CA ALA A 38 13.52 -2.14 -6.71
C ALA A 38 14.93 -1.98 -6.13
N LEU A 39 15.13 -2.21 -4.83
CA LEU A 39 16.46 -2.21 -4.19
C LEU A 39 17.38 -3.29 -4.80
N ALA A 40 16.81 -4.44 -5.21
CA ALA A 40 17.53 -5.49 -5.94
C ALA A 40 17.73 -5.19 -7.45
N GLY A 41 17.38 -3.99 -7.91
CA GLY A 41 17.59 -3.54 -9.29
C GLY A 41 16.44 -3.84 -10.26
N GLN A 42 15.32 -4.41 -9.79
CA GLN A 42 14.09 -4.59 -10.58
C GLN A 42 13.16 -3.40 -10.40
N ASN A 43 13.66 -2.21 -10.74
CA ASN A 43 12.89 -0.96 -10.71
C ASN A 43 12.22 -0.72 -12.07
N PRO A 44 10.93 -0.33 -12.13
CA PRO A 44 10.22 -0.10 -13.40
C PRO A 44 10.81 1.02 -14.27
N LEU A 45 11.67 1.89 -13.71
CA LEU A 45 12.38 2.95 -14.44
C LEU A 45 13.76 2.50 -14.98
N ARG A 46 14.09 1.21 -14.86
CA ARG A 46 15.30 0.65 -15.45
C ARG A 46 15.20 0.66 -16.98
N GLY A 47 16.30 1.00 -17.65
CA GLY A 47 16.37 1.16 -19.10
C GLY A 47 16.46 2.63 -19.52
N PRO A 48 16.41 2.97 -20.82
CA PRO A 48 16.45 4.35 -21.30
C PRO A 48 15.31 5.20 -20.73
N ASN A 49 15.58 6.46 -20.40
CA ASN A 49 14.56 7.39 -19.92
C ASN A 49 13.93 8.19 -21.05
N ASP A 50 12.60 8.27 -21.05
CA ASP A 50 11.87 9.17 -21.94
C ASP A 50 11.42 10.41 -21.16
N LYS A 51 12.06 11.55 -21.48
CA LYS A 51 11.84 12.85 -20.81
C LYS A 51 10.41 13.38 -20.97
N ARG A 52 9.59 12.81 -21.85
CA ARG A 52 8.16 13.16 -21.98
C ARG A 52 7.33 12.71 -20.78
N PHE A 53 7.80 11.70 -20.04
CA PHE A 53 7.11 11.22 -18.83
C PHE A 53 7.67 11.88 -17.57
N GLY A 54 9.00 11.94 -17.43
CA GLY A 54 9.61 12.47 -16.22
C GLY A 54 11.13 12.47 -16.21
N ASP A 55 11.66 12.80 -15.04
CA ASP A 55 13.09 12.90 -14.79
C ASP A 55 13.76 11.53 -14.69
N ARG A 56 15.03 11.46 -15.11
CA ARG A 56 15.81 10.21 -15.03
C ARG A 56 15.95 9.67 -13.59
N PHE A 57 15.97 10.57 -12.62
CA PHE A 57 16.17 10.29 -11.20
C PHE A 57 15.09 11.00 -10.38
N PRO A 58 13.85 10.50 -10.38
CA PRO A 58 12.76 11.14 -9.64
C PRO A 58 12.97 11.00 -8.13
N ALA A 59 12.66 12.06 -7.38
CA ALA A 59 12.64 12.01 -5.93
C ALA A 59 11.40 11.24 -5.43
N MET A 60 11.59 10.30 -4.50
CA MET A 60 10.52 9.42 -4.01
C MET A 60 9.98 9.79 -2.62
N ASN A 61 10.60 10.75 -1.93
CA ASN A 61 10.23 11.18 -0.57
C ASN A 61 8.83 11.81 -0.43
N SER A 62 8.16 12.10 -1.55
CA SER A 62 6.80 12.65 -1.62
C SER A 62 5.89 11.82 -2.53
N SER A 63 6.22 10.53 -2.70
CA SER A 63 5.48 9.63 -3.60
C SER A 63 4.03 9.42 -3.19
N TYR A 64 3.74 9.49 -1.89
CA TYR A 64 2.39 9.52 -1.35
C TYR A 64 2.08 10.97 -0.96
N SER A 65 1.05 11.56 -1.55
CA SER A 65 0.72 12.97 -1.29
C SER A 65 0.22 13.14 0.14
N LYS A 66 0.86 14.03 0.89
CA LYS A 66 0.45 14.38 2.25
C LYS A 66 -0.99 14.90 2.28
N GLU A 67 -1.36 15.71 1.30
CA GLU A 67 -2.71 16.27 1.16
C GLU A 67 -3.74 15.15 0.95
N LEU A 68 -3.44 14.17 0.08
CA LEU A 68 -4.32 13.03 -0.16
C LEU A 68 -4.43 12.11 1.06
N CYS A 69 -3.31 11.84 1.75
CA CYS A 69 -3.31 11.06 2.98
C CYS A 69 -4.15 11.73 4.07
N GLU A 70 -4.02 13.05 4.26
CA GLU A 70 -4.84 13.81 5.22
C GLU A 70 -6.32 13.85 4.81
N LEU A 71 -6.61 13.98 3.51
CA LEU A 71 -7.99 13.88 3.01
C LEU A 71 -8.59 12.50 3.31
N ALA A 72 -7.82 11.42 3.13
CA ALA A 72 -8.26 10.07 3.42
C ALA A 72 -8.51 9.86 4.93
N LYS A 73 -7.63 10.38 5.81
CA LYS A 73 -7.83 10.36 7.27
C LYS A 73 -9.10 11.07 7.68
N LYS A 74 -9.30 12.31 7.23
CA LYS A 74 -10.52 13.10 7.53
C LYS A 74 -11.78 12.41 7.02
N THR A 75 -11.74 11.89 5.80
CA THR A 75 -12.88 11.15 5.23
C THR A 75 -13.18 9.88 6.01
N GLY A 76 -12.17 9.14 6.45
CA GLY A 76 -12.37 7.99 7.32
C GLY A 76 -12.98 8.37 8.68
N GLN A 77 -12.58 9.49 9.27
CA GLN A 77 -13.20 10.01 10.51
C GLN A 77 -14.69 10.33 10.30
N GLU A 78 -15.04 11.04 9.24
CA GLU A 78 -16.44 11.34 8.88
C GLU A 78 -17.28 10.08 8.64
N LEU A 79 -16.66 9.01 8.15
CA LEU A 79 -17.30 7.72 7.92
C LEU A 79 -17.35 6.82 9.17
N ASN A 80 -16.87 7.29 10.33
CA ASN A 80 -16.72 6.54 11.58
C ASN A 80 -15.75 5.34 11.49
N PHE A 81 -14.71 5.46 10.67
CA PHE A 81 -13.69 4.41 10.48
C PHE A 81 -12.51 4.53 11.44
N ALA A 82 -12.53 5.50 12.37
CA ALA A 82 -11.40 5.80 13.26
C ALA A 82 -10.89 4.58 14.07
N SER A 83 -11.73 3.58 14.36
CA SER A 83 -11.34 2.38 15.09
C SER A 83 -10.50 1.39 14.29
N PHE A 84 -10.58 1.43 12.95
CA PHE A 84 -9.92 0.47 12.05
C PHE A 84 -9.16 1.14 10.90
N LEU A 85 -9.09 2.47 10.87
CA LEU A 85 -8.25 3.22 9.94
C LEU A 85 -6.85 3.39 10.55
N ARG A 86 -5.82 3.01 9.79
CA ARG A 86 -4.42 3.06 10.17
C ARG A 86 -3.63 3.91 9.17
N GLU A 87 -2.38 4.20 9.53
CA GLU A 87 -1.41 4.80 8.62
C GLU A 87 -0.06 4.10 8.85
N GLY A 88 0.64 3.73 7.77
CA GLY A 88 1.88 2.96 7.91
C GLY A 88 2.73 2.85 6.64
N VAL A 89 3.88 2.21 6.81
CA VAL A 89 4.86 1.93 5.75
C VAL A 89 4.58 0.57 5.12
N TYR A 90 4.47 0.54 3.80
CA TYR A 90 4.23 -0.70 3.03
C TYR A 90 5.54 -1.31 2.50
N ALA A 91 5.82 -2.56 2.82
CA ALA A 91 6.90 -3.32 2.22
C ALA A 91 6.40 -4.02 0.94
N CYS A 92 7.09 -3.78 -0.17
CA CYS A 92 6.87 -4.49 -1.43
C CYS A 92 7.94 -5.57 -1.61
N VAL A 93 7.51 -6.83 -1.67
CA VAL A 93 8.34 -8.02 -1.91
C VAL A 93 7.92 -8.72 -3.21
N GLY A 94 8.75 -9.66 -3.69
CA GLY A 94 8.54 -10.30 -5.00
C GLY A 94 7.44 -11.37 -5.04
N GLY A 95 7.20 -12.09 -3.93
CA GLY A 95 6.33 -13.26 -3.94
C GLY A 95 6.81 -14.38 -4.89
N PRO A 96 5.96 -15.38 -5.23
CA PRO A 96 4.56 -15.51 -4.85
C PRO A 96 4.33 -16.25 -3.52
N SER A 97 5.37 -16.82 -2.91
CA SER A 97 5.28 -17.35 -1.55
C SER A 97 5.04 -16.21 -0.56
N TYR A 98 4.19 -16.45 0.44
CA TYR A 98 4.13 -15.57 1.61
C TYR A 98 5.45 -15.62 2.37
N GLU A 99 5.65 -14.61 3.21
CA GLU A 99 6.88 -14.41 3.95
C GLU A 99 7.03 -15.45 5.08
N THR A 100 8.25 -15.89 5.29
CA THR A 100 8.64 -16.67 6.47
C THR A 100 8.60 -15.80 7.73
N THR A 101 8.49 -16.42 8.91
CA THR A 101 8.59 -15.74 10.20
C THR A 101 9.85 -14.86 10.31
N ALA A 102 10.98 -15.32 9.77
CA ALA A 102 12.24 -14.56 9.81
C ALA A 102 12.19 -13.30 8.93
N GLU A 103 11.59 -13.41 7.73
CA GLU A 103 11.39 -12.27 6.83
C GLU A 103 10.40 -11.26 7.43
N LEU A 104 9.29 -11.72 8.01
CA LEU A 104 8.32 -10.84 8.70
C LEU A 104 8.98 -10.10 9.87
N ASN A 105 9.77 -10.80 10.68
CA ASN A 105 10.55 -10.19 11.76
C ASN A 105 11.56 -9.16 11.25
N TYR A 106 12.23 -9.44 10.14
CA TYR A 106 13.13 -8.49 9.50
C TYR A 106 12.38 -7.25 9.03
N LEU A 107 11.27 -7.42 8.29
CA LEU A 107 10.44 -6.33 7.79
C LEU A 107 9.91 -5.45 8.92
N HIS A 108 9.48 -6.06 10.03
CA HIS A 108 9.07 -5.34 11.23
C HIS A 108 10.20 -4.48 11.80
N LYS A 109 11.41 -5.06 11.94
CA LYS A 109 12.58 -4.37 12.48
C LYS A 109 13.04 -3.20 11.61
N VAL A 110 12.86 -3.27 10.30
CA VAL A 110 13.19 -2.17 9.37
C VAL A 110 12.04 -1.16 9.21
N GLY A 111 10.97 -1.30 10.00
CA GLY A 111 9.91 -0.30 10.11
C GLY A 111 8.76 -0.46 9.13
N ALA A 112 8.57 -1.64 8.54
CA ALA A 112 7.36 -1.93 7.76
C ALA A 112 6.16 -2.22 8.68
N ASP A 113 5.00 -1.66 8.32
CA ASP A 113 3.74 -1.88 9.02
C ASP A 113 2.84 -2.90 8.32
N ALA A 114 2.99 -3.03 7.00
CA ALA A 114 2.32 -4.04 6.19
C ALA A 114 3.22 -4.52 5.05
N VAL A 115 2.95 -5.72 4.53
CA VAL A 115 3.68 -6.30 3.39
C VAL A 115 2.74 -6.79 2.31
N GLY A 116 3.15 -6.65 1.06
CA GLY A 116 2.54 -7.34 -0.06
C GLY A 116 3.40 -7.32 -1.30
N MET A 117 2.80 -7.68 -2.43
CA MET A 117 3.52 -8.07 -3.65
C MET A 117 3.19 -7.17 -4.85
N SER A 118 2.71 -5.94 -4.62
CA SER A 118 2.29 -5.02 -5.68
C SER A 118 2.49 -3.55 -5.28
N THR A 119 1.84 -2.62 -5.99
CA THR A 119 1.62 -1.22 -5.62
C THR A 119 2.84 -0.30 -5.72
N ALA A 120 3.98 -0.67 -5.13
CA ALA A 120 5.14 0.22 -5.09
C ALA A 120 5.68 0.54 -6.49
N HIS A 121 5.57 -0.41 -7.44
CA HIS A 121 5.99 -0.21 -8.83
C HIS A 121 5.09 0.78 -9.56
N GLU A 122 3.77 0.65 -9.39
CA GLU A 122 2.79 1.58 -9.95
C GLU A 122 2.99 2.99 -9.39
N VAL A 123 3.23 3.10 -8.08
CA VAL A 123 3.53 4.38 -7.42
C VAL A 123 4.80 5.01 -7.97
N ILE A 124 5.89 4.24 -8.15
CA ILE A 124 7.13 4.74 -8.78
C ILE A 124 6.84 5.34 -10.17
N VAL A 125 6.09 4.62 -11.01
CA VAL A 125 5.79 5.07 -12.38
C VAL A 125 4.89 6.30 -12.39
N ALA A 126 3.88 6.35 -11.52
CA ALA A 126 2.98 7.48 -11.40
C ALA A 126 3.69 8.74 -10.86
N THR A 127 4.54 8.59 -9.84
CA THR A 127 5.43 9.66 -9.33
C THR A 127 6.34 10.17 -10.45
N HIS A 128 6.97 9.27 -11.21
CA HIS A 128 7.79 9.64 -12.36
C HIS A 128 7.00 10.48 -13.38
N CYS A 129 5.72 10.18 -13.59
CA CYS A 129 4.82 10.94 -14.45
C CYS A 129 4.23 12.21 -13.81
N GLY A 130 4.71 12.61 -12.63
CA GLY A 130 4.23 13.80 -11.90
C GLY A 130 2.79 13.68 -11.38
N MET A 131 2.27 12.46 -11.22
CA MET A 131 0.94 12.23 -10.64
C MET A 131 1.01 12.24 -9.11
N GLN A 132 -0.06 12.69 -8.46
CA GLN A 132 -0.22 12.54 -7.01
C GLN A 132 -0.77 11.14 -6.69
N ASN A 133 -0.24 10.49 -5.66
CA ASN A 133 -0.66 9.13 -5.31
C ASN A 133 -1.25 9.05 -3.90
N LEU A 134 -2.29 8.24 -3.78
CA LEU A 134 -2.85 7.75 -2.52
C LEU A 134 -2.80 6.23 -2.52
N GLY A 135 -2.15 5.64 -1.53
CA GLY A 135 -2.12 4.20 -1.34
C GLY A 135 -3.01 3.76 -0.18
N ILE A 136 -3.76 2.68 -0.36
CA ILE A 136 -4.61 2.08 0.67
C ILE A 136 -4.42 0.56 0.67
N SER A 137 -4.00 0.01 1.80
CA SER A 137 -3.92 -1.43 2.02
C SER A 137 -5.07 -1.90 2.91
N LEU A 138 -5.75 -2.97 2.51
CA LEU A 138 -6.61 -3.73 3.40
C LEU A 138 -5.77 -4.81 4.09
N ILE A 139 -5.73 -4.81 5.41
CA ILE A 139 -5.03 -5.84 6.18
C ILE A 139 -5.86 -7.12 6.14
N THR A 140 -5.37 -8.15 5.45
CA THR A 140 -6.13 -9.39 5.19
C THR A 140 -5.73 -10.55 6.07
N ASN A 141 -4.55 -10.49 6.66
CA ASN A 141 -4.00 -11.49 7.57
C ASN A 141 -3.00 -10.82 8.51
N PRO A 142 -2.86 -11.27 9.76
CA PRO A 142 -1.76 -10.84 10.61
C PRO A 142 -0.46 -11.49 10.11
N ALA A 143 0.67 -10.82 10.32
CA ALA A 143 1.98 -11.43 10.20
C ALA A 143 2.24 -12.33 11.42
N GLU A 144 2.61 -13.59 11.18
CA GLU A 144 3.03 -14.49 12.24
C GLU A 144 4.50 -14.22 12.60
N LEU A 145 4.71 -13.43 13.67
CA LEU A 145 6.04 -13.07 14.14
C LEU A 145 6.64 -14.12 15.10
N SER A 146 5.84 -15.10 15.54
CA SER A 146 6.29 -16.24 16.33
C SER A 146 6.71 -17.42 15.46
N TYR A 147 7.60 -18.26 15.98
CA TYR A 147 7.90 -19.57 15.38
C TYR A 147 6.92 -20.67 15.82
N ASP A 148 6.09 -20.39 16.83
CA ASP A 148 5.01 -21.26 17.29
C ASP A 148 3.76 -21.07 16.40
N VAL A 149 3.91 -21.33 15.09
CA VAL A 149 2.86 -21.11 14.09
C VAL A 149 1.67 -22.01 14.39
N GLN A 150 0.51 -21.41 14.67
CA GLN A 150 -0.72 -22.16 14.94
C GLN A 150 -1.64 -22.27 13.72
N ASN A 151 -1.48 -21.38 12.73
CA ASN A 151 -2.35 -21.33 11.54
C ASN A 151 -1.54 -21.01 10.28
N ASP A 152 -1.81 -21.73 9.20
CA ASP A 152 -1.30 -21.41 7.86
C ASP A 152 -2.11 -20.27 7.24
N ILE A 153 -1.44 -19.38 6.50
CA ILE A 153 -2.11 -18.31 5.75
C ILE A 153 -2.65 -18.89 4.44
N SER A 154 -3.96 -18.75 4.20
CA SER A 154 -4.57 -19.16 2.93
C SER A 154 -5.04 -17.97 2.08
N HIS A 155 -4.93 -18.09 0.75
CA HIS A 155 -5.48 -17.09 -0.16
C HIS A 155 -7.02 -16.98 -0.06
N ALA A 156 -7.70 -18.06 0.34
CA ALA A 156 -9.14 -18.07 0.53
C ALA A 156 -9.58 -17.13 1.67
N GLU A 157 -8.88 -17.14 2.81
CA GLU A 157 -9.15 -16.24 3.94
C GLU A 157 -8.92 -14.78 3.55
N VAL A 158 -7.85 -14.51 2.80
CA VAL A 158 -7.57 -13.17 2.25
C VAL A 158 -8.77 -12.65 1.44
N LEU A 159 -9.35 -13.49 0.58
CA LEU A 159 -10.53 -13.14 -0.23
C LEU A 159 -11.79 -12.94 0.62
N GLU A 160 -11.98 -13.72 1.69
CA GLU A 160 -13.13 -13.56 2.59
C GLU A 160 -13.10 -12.23 3.34
N VAL A 161 -11.93 -11.86 3.88
CA VAL A 161 -11.74 -10.55 4.54
C VAL A 161 -11.95 -9.42 3.54
N GLY A 162 -11.40 -9.57 2.33
CA GLY A 162 -11.65 -8.68 1.21
C GLY A 162 -13.13 -8.44 0.95
N LYS A 163 -13.93 -9.51 0.90
CA LYS A 163 -15.39 -9.39 0.71
C LYS A 163 -16.07 -8.66 1.86
N LYS A 164 -15.71 -8.97 3.12
CA LYS A 164 -16.31 -8.35 4.32
C LYS A 164 -16.07 -6.84 4.39
N ARG A 165 -14.88 -6.37 3.98
CA ARG A 165 -14.48 -4.95 4.05
C ARG A 165 -14.52 -4.20 2.72
N SER A 166 -14.83 -4.88 1.61
CA SER A 166 -14.92 -4.29 0.27
C SER A 166 -15.82 -3.05 0.23
N LYS A 167 -16.99 -3.11 0.88
CA LYS A 167 -17.94 -1.99 0.94
C LYS A 167 -17.41 -0.79 1.71
N ASP A 168 -16.62 -1.03 2.77
CA ASP A 168 -16.01 0.05 3.56
C ASP A 168 -14.94 0.76 2.73
N VAL A 169 -14.05 0.00 2.08
CA VAL A 169 -13.01 0.55 1.19
C VAL A 169 -13.63 1.26 -0.01
N GLU A 170 -14.64 0.68 -0.65
CA GLU A 170 -15.39 1.31 -1.74
C GLU A 170 -15.99 2.66 -1.29
N LYS A 171 -16.65 2.68 -0.13
CA LYS A 171 -17.24 3.90 0.43
C LYS A 171 -16.18 4.97 0.69
N LEU A 172 -15.06 4.59 1.29
CA LEU A 172 -13.94 5.51 1.55
C LEU A 172 -13.40 6.10 0.24
N VAL A 173 -13.06 5.25 -0.73
CA VAL A 173 -12.52 5.69 -2.03
C VAL A 173 -13.52 6.58 -2.77
N LYS A 174 -14.80 6.21 -2.80
CA LYS A 174 -15.87 7.01 -3.42
C LYS A 174 -15.95 8.41 -2.80
N CYS A 175 -15.96 8.51 -1.48
CA CYS A 175 -15.99 9.80 -0.79
C CYS A 175 -14.73 10.63 -1.02
N ILE A 176 -13.55 10.00 -1.09
CA ILE A 176 -12.29 10.70 -1.42
C ILE A 176 -12.37 11.26 -2.84
N VAL A 177 -12.75 10.45 -3.83
CA VAL A 177 -12.87 10.88 -5.23
C VAL A 177 -13.86 12.04 -5.38
N GLN A 178 -14.98 12.02 -4.66
CA GLN A 178 -15.95 13.13 -4.66
C GLN A 178 -15.38 14.45 -4.13
N LYS A 179 -14.38 14.39 -3.25
CA LYS A 179 -13.72 15.57 -2.65
C LYS A 179 -12.47 16.04 -3.41
N LEU A 180 -12.04 15.31 -4.43
CA LEU A 180 -10.90 15.69 -5.29
C LEU A 180 -11.30 16.64 -6.44
N ASN A 181 -12.60 16.92 -6.58
CA ASN A 181 -13.18 17.82 -7.56
C ASN A 181 -13.30 19.25 -7.03
#